data_AF-A0AAU0VEV9-F1
#
_entry.id   AF-A0AAU0VEV9-F1
#
_cell.length_a   1.000
_cell.length_b   1.000
_cell.length_c   1.000
_cell.angle_alpha   90.00
_cell.angle_beta   90.00
_cell.angle_gamma   90.00
#
_symmetry.space_group_name_H-M   'P 1'
#
loop_
_entity.id
_entity.type
_entity.pdbx_description
1 polymer ?
#
loop_
_entity_poly.entity_id
_entity_poly.type
_entity_poly.pdbx_seq_one_letter_code
_entity_poly.pdbx_strand_id
1 'polypeptide(L)'
;MTRTLTLTTDAFRDQHGDPATWSPATLDSYQVIGDIAPPPPLPYTHREMQAEADAWQASAAGQQRLADELARKGRTIAAGIHRRGAQDARQHAEAARLGWPAYEAFLKGW
;
A
#
# COMPACT_ATOMS: atom_id res chain seq x y z
N MET A 1 17.12 -9.15 1.70
CA MET A 1 15.94 -8.36 2.10
C MET A 1 16.18 -7.89 3.53
N THR A 2 16.63 -6.66 3.71
CA THR A 2 16.89 -6.10 5.03
C THR A 2 15.55 -5.64 5.60
N ARG A 3 14.96 -6.41 6.52
CA ARG A 3 13.82 -5.98 7.33
C ARG A 3 14.33 -4.84 8.20
N THR A 4 13.96 -3.60 7.90
CA THR A 4 14.09 -2.51 8.86
C THR A 4 13.09 -2.82 9.98
N LEU A 5 13.54 -3.57 10.98
CA LEU A 5 12.84 -3.60 12.26
C LEU A 5 13.00 -2.19 12.80
N THR A 6 11.93 -1.39 12.74
CA THR A 6 11.85 -0.14 13.49
C THR A 6 11.90 -0.53 14.96
N LEU A 7 13.11 -0.58 15.52
CA LEU A 7 13.31 -0.73 16.95
C LEU A 7 12.74 0.53 17.59
N THR A 8 11.66 0.40 18.35
CA THR A 8 11.13 1.51 19.14
C THR A 8 11.86 1.54 20.48
N THR A 9 11.89 2.71 21.13
CA THR A 9 12.42 2.86 22.50
C THR A 9 11.78 1.87 23.47
N ASP A 10 10.47 1.61 23.34
CA ASP A 10 9.76 0.63 24.17
C ASP A 10 10.24 -0.80 23.94
N ALA A 11 10.40 -1.23 22.67
CA ALA A 11 10.90 -2.56 22.36
C ALA A 11 12.37 -2.76 22.78
N PHE A 12 13.17 -1.70 22.77
CA PHE A 12 14.53 -1.72 23.31
C PHE A 12 14.52 -1.84 24.83
N ARG A 13 13.62 -1.13 25.52
CA ARG A 13 13.48 -1.21 26.98
C ARG A 13 13.03 -2.60 27.42
N ASP A 14 12.10 -3.22 26.70
CA ASP A 14 11.65 -4.59 26.98
C ASP A 14 12.78 -5.62 26.83
N GLN A 15 13.72 -5.39 25.92
CA GLN A 15 14.88 -6.28 25.69
C GLN A 15 16.02 -6.06 26.69
N HIS A 16 16.21 -4.82 27.17
CA HIS A 16 17.34 -4.44 28.00
C HIS A 16 16.99 -4.24 29.49
N GLY A 17 15.71 -4.29 29.85
CA GLY A 17 15.25 -4.18 31.25
C GLY A 17 15.41 -2.78 31.81
N ASP A 18 15.67 -2.68 33.12
CA ASP A 18 15.73 -1.41 33.84
C ASP A 18 16.87 -0.50 33.32
N PRO A 19 16.56 0.70 32.80
CA PRO A 19 17.54 1.68 32.35
C PRO A 19 18.60 2.06 33.39
N ALA A 20 18.31 1.91 34.70
CA ALA A 20 19.27 2.15 35.76
C ALA A 20 20.46 1.16 35.75
N THR A 21 20.34 0.04 35.03
CA THR A 21 21.37 -1.00 34.92
C THR A 21 22.14 -0.97 33.60
N TRP A 22 21.81 -0.04 32.70
CA TRP A 22 22.36 -0.01 31.35
C TRP A 22 23.79 0.50 31.31
N SER A 23 24.59 -0.10 30.42
CA SER A 23 25.93 0.40 30.12
C SER A 23 25.85 1.73 29.36
N PRO A 24 26.91 2.57 29.39
CA PRO A 24 26.97 3.79 28.59
C PRO A 24 26.71 3.56 27.08
N ALA A 25 27.18 2.45 26.52
CA ALA A 25 26.93 2.10 25.11
C ALA A 25 25.45 1.71 24.84
N THR A 26 24.79 1.12 25.83
CA THR A 26 23.36 0.79 25.76
C THR A 26 22.50 2.05 25.83
N LEU A 27 22.89 3.02 26.67
CA LEU A 27 22.26 4.33 26.75
C LEU A 27 22.44 5.13 25.45
N ASP A 28 23.63 5.13 24.87
CA ASP A 28 23.91 5.76 23.58
C ASP A 28 23.05 5.15 22.46
N SER A 29 22.95 3.83 22.41
CA SER A 29 22.07 3.13 21.45
C SER A 29 20.59 3.45 21.66
N TYR A 30 20.12 3.53 22.92
CA TYR A 30 18.74 3.91 23.23
C TYR A 30 18.44 5.36 22.84
N GLN A 31 19.39 6.26 23.04
CA GLN A 31 19.28 7.67 22.66
C GLN A 31 19.23 7.81 21.14
N VAL A 32 20.10 7.10 20.41
CA VAL A 32 20.04 7.04 18.94
C VAL A 32 18.68 6.52 18.46
N ILE A 33 18.12 5.50 19.10
CA ILE A 33 16.78 4.99 18.75
C ILE A 33 15.69 6.03 19.05
N GLY A 34 15.79 6.74 20.18
CA GLY A 34 14.86 7.82 20.54
C GLY A 34 14.97 9.06 19.64
N ASP A 35 16.14 9.33 19.09
CA ASP A 35 16.43 10.45 18.20
C ASP A 35 16.04 10.15 16.74
N ILE A 36 15.80 8.88 16.38
CA ILE A 36 15.19 8.52 15.09
C ILE A 36 13.74 8.98 15.11
N ALA A 37 13.48 10.14 14.50
CA ALA A 37 12.13 10.59 14.24
C ALA A 37 11.34 9.47 13.52
N PRO A 38 10.09 9.18 13.95
CA PRO A 38 9.28 8.20 13.25
C PRO A 38 9.16 8.60 11.78
N PRO A 39 9.12 7.63 10.85
CA PRO A 39 8.90 7.95 9.45
C PRO A 39 7.62 8.77 9.32
N PRO A 40 7.58 9.75 8.41
CA PRO A 40 6.37 10.53 8.18
C PRO A 40 5.22 9.57 7.87
N PRO A 41 4.00 9.89 8.34
CA PRO A 41 2.84 9.06 8.05
C PRO A 41 2.66 8.94 6.54
N LEU A 42 2.24 7.76 6.10
CA LEU A 42 1.92 7.56 4.69
C LEU A 42 0.76 8.50 4.29
N PRO A 43 0.72 9.00 3.04
CA PRO A 43 -0.35 9.87 2.56
C PRO A 43 -1.75 9.27 2.68
N TYR A 44 -1.86 7.93 2.59
CA TYR A 44 -3.12 7.20 2.73
C TYR A 44 -2.96 6.03 3.68
N THR A 45 -3.99 5.84 4.51
CA THR A 45 -4.12 4.69 5.40
C THR A 45 -4.48 3.43 4.61
N HIS A 46 -4.24 2.27 5.22
CA HIS A 46 -4.66 0.99 4.63
C HIS A 46 -6.16 0.95 4.36
N ARG A 47 -6.99 1.52 5.24
CA ARG A 47 -8.45 1.56 5.07
C ARG A 47 -8.86 2.39 3.86
N GLU A 48 -8.25 3.56 3.67
CA GLU A 48 -8.50 4.40 2.49
C GLU A 48 -8.08 3.68 1.21
N MET A 49 -6.99 2.93 1.25
CA MET A 49 -6.54 2.12 0.12
C MET A 49 -7.48 0.95 -0.20
N GLN A 50 -8.12 0.34 0.79
CA GLN A 50 -9.18 -0.66 0.54
C GLN A 50 -10.41 -0.01 -0.12
N ALA A 51 -10.81 1.19 0.32
CA ALA A 51 -11.91 1.91 -0.31
C ALA A 51 -11.60 2.29 -1.76
N GLU A 52 -10.36 2.70 -2.05
CA GLU A 52 -9.87 2.95 -3.41
C GLU A 52 -9.90 1.68 -4.26
N ALA A 53 -9.46 0.54 -3.71
CA ALA A 53 -9.53 -0.75 -4.40
C ALA A 53 -10.96 -1.15 -4.77
N ASP A 54 -11.91 -0.93 -3.86
CA ASP A 54 -13.33 -1.22 -4.11
C ASP A 54 -13.91 -0.31 -5.19
N ALA A 55 -13.53 0.97 -5.22
CA ALA A 55 -13.93 1.90 -6.26
C ALA A 55 -13.42 1.44 -7.65
N TRP A 56 -12.17 1.02 -7.75
CA TRP A 56 -11.62 0.45 -8.98
C TRP A 56 -12.29 -0.86 -9.39
N GLN A 57 -12.59 -1.73 -8.43
CA GLN A 57 -13.32 -2.97 -8.69
C GLN A 57 -14.72 -2.68 -9.26
N ALA A 58 -15.43 -1.69 -8.72
CA ALA A 58 -16.73 -1.25 -9.21
C ALA A 58 -16.63 -0.66 -10.63
N SER A 59 -15.61 0.16 -10.89
CA SER A 59 -15.32 0.70 -12.22
C SER A 59 -15.05 -0.42 -13.23
N ALA A 60 -14.22 -1.41 -12.88
CA ALA A 60 -13.94 -2.57 -13.71
C ALA A 60 -15.20 -3.36 -14.06
N ALA A 61 -16.10 -3.57 -13.09
CA ALA A 61 -17.38 -4.23 -13.32
C ALA A 61 -18.27 -3.41 -14.28
N GLY A 62 -18.30 -2.08 -14.15
CA GLY A 62 -19.02 -1.19 -15.08
C GLY A 62 -18.50 -1.28 -16.51
N GLN A 63 -17.17 -1.20 -16.68
CA GLN A 63 -16.49 -1.32 -17.97
C GLN A 63 -16.75 -2.68 -18.63
N GLN A 64 -16.68 -3.77 -17.85
CA GLN A 64 -16.98 -5.11 -18.36
C GLN A 64 -18.43 -5.22 -18.85
N ARG A 65 -19.41 -4.77 -18.06
CA ARG A 65 -20.83 -4.79 -18.47
C ARG A 65 -21.07 -4.03 -19.77
N LEU A 66 -20.45 -2.86 -19.91
CA LEU A 66 -20.55 -2.06 -21.14
C LEU A 66 -19.89 -2.77 -22.33
N ALA A 67 -18.73 -3.39 -22.12
CA ALA A 67 -18.08 -4.18 -23.15
C ALA A 67 -18.97 -5.35 -23.63
N ASP A 68 -19.60 -6.06 -22.71
CA ASP A 68 -20.48 -7.19 -23.01
C ASP A 68 -21.73 -6.73 -23.77
N GLU A 69 -22.30 -5.57 -23.41
CA GLU A 69 -23.41 -4.97 -24.14
C GLU A 69 -23.01 -4.57 -25.57
N LEU A 70 -21.86 -3.91 -25.73
CA LEU A 70 -21.35 -3.51 -27.05
C LEU A 70 -21.05 -4.72 -27.92
N ALA A 71 -20.49 -5.79 -27.35
CA ALA A 71 -20.24 -7.04 -28.05
C ALA A 71 -21.54 -7.67 -28.57
N ARG A 72 -22.60 -7.72 -27.73
CA ARG A 72 -23.93 -8.20 -28.13
C ARG A 72 -24.53 -7.38 -29.28
N LYS A 73 -24.20 -6.09 -29.38
CA LYS A 73 -24.63 -5.18 -30.46
C LYS A 73 -23.72 -5.25 -31.70
N GLY A 74 -22.75 -6.16 -31.75
CA GLY A 74 -21.79 -6.29 -32.85
C GLY A 74 -20.69 -5.22 -32.88
N ARG A 75 -20.58 -4.37 -31.85
CA ARG A 75 -19.59 -3.28 -31.76
C ARG A 75 -18.28 -3.76 -31.14
N THR A 76 -17.59 -4.67 -31.84
CA THR A 76 -16.45 -5.42 -31.30
C THR A 76 -15.24 -4.57 -30.93
N ILE A 77 -14.93 -3.52 -31.71
CA ILE A 77 -13.81 -2.60 -31.41
C ILE A 77 -14.07 -1.83 -30.11
N ALA A 78 -15.26 -1.24 -29.97
CA ALA A 78 -15.65 -0.50 -28.77
C ALA A 78 -15.68 -1.44 -27.54
N ALA A 79 -16.23 -2.65 -27.70
CA ALA A 79 -16.17 -3.68 -26.66
C ALA A 79 -14.73 -4.04 -26.25
N GLY A 80 -13.79 -4.04 -27.20
CA GLY A 80 -12.37 -4.26 -26.93
C GLY A 80 -11.73 -3.15 -26.08
N ILE A 81 -12.08 -1.88 -26.34
CA ILE A 81 -11.60 -0.73 -25.55
C ILE A 81 -12.07 -0.86 -24.10
N HIS A 82 -13.36 -1.12 -23.89
CA HIS A 82 -13.92 -1.26 -22.54
C HIS A 82 -13.40 -2.51 -21.81
N ARG A 83 -13.09 -3.61 -22.51
CA ARG A 83 -12.41 -4.77 -21.90
C ARG A 83 -11.02 -4.44 -21.40
N ARG A 84 -10.24 -3.67 -22.15
CA ARG A 84 -8.93 -3.17 -21.68
C ARG A 84 -9.10 -2.27 -20.47
N GLY A 85 -10.01 -1.30 -20.52
CA GLY A 85 -10.31 -0.45 -19.36
C GLY A 85 -10.76 -1.23 -18.13
N ALA A 86 -11.52 -2.32 -18.28
CA ALA A 86 -11.89 -3.20 -17.18
C ALA A 86 -10.67 -3.94 -16.60
N GLN A 87 -9.73 -4.36 -17.45
CA GLN A 87 -8.48 -5.00 -17.01
C GLN A 87 -7.56 -4.01 -16.29
N ASP A 88 -7.38 -2.81 -16.84
CA ASP A 88 -6.56 -1.76 -16.23
C ASP A 88 -7.11 -1.40 -14.83
N ALA A 89 -8.43 -1.21 -14.72
CA ALA A 89 -9.07 -0.96 -13.43
C ALA A 89 -8.87 -2.11 -12.42
N ARG A 90 -8.84 -3.38 -12.86
CA ARG A 90 -8.53 -4.51 -11.96
C ARG A 90 -7.09 -4.44 -11.44
N GLN A 91 -6.14 -4.03 -12.26
CA GLN A 91 -4.73 -3.86 -11.83
C GLN A 91 -4.60 -2.74 -10.80
N HIS A 92 -5.29 -1.61 -11.02
CA HIS A 92 -5.38 -0.54 -10.01
C HIS A 92 -5.97 -1.06 -8.69
N ALA A 93 -7.04 -1.86 -8.74
CA ALA A 93 -7.65 -2.43 -7.54
C ALA A 93 -6.69 -3.37 -6.79
N GLU A 94 -5.95 -4.22 -7.50
CA GLU A 94 -4.96 -5.13 -6.91
C GLU A 94 -3.81 -4.36 -6.24
N ALA A 95 -3.25 -3.35 -6.93
CA ALA A 95 -2.20 -2.52 -6.37
C ALA A 95 -2.69 -1.74 -5.14
N ALA A 96 -3.92 -1.21 -5.18
CA ALA A 96 -4.53 -0.52 -4.05
C ALA A 96 -4.73 -1.44 -2.83
N ARG A 97 -5.12 -2.71 -3.03
CA ARG A 97 -5.26 -3.69 -1.92
C ARG A 97 -3.96 -3.93 -1.15
N LEU A 98 -2.82 -3.80 -1.80
CA LEU A 98 -1.50 -3.94 -1.18
C LEU A 98 -1.09 -2.71 -0.34
N GLY A 99 -1.85 -1.62 -0.41
CA GLY A 99 -1.61 -0.38 0.32
C GLY A 99 -0.86 0.68 -0.48
N TRP A 100 -0.71 1.86 0.10
CA TRP A 100 -0.19 3.05 -0.59
C TRP A 100 1.18 2.84 -1.24
N PRO A 101 2.19 2.23 -0.58
CA PRO A 101 3.50 2.09 -1.20
C PRO A 101 3.46 1.28 -2.50
N ALA A 102 2.69 0.19 -2.54
CA ALA A 102 2.53 -0.62 -3.75
C ALA A 102 1.71 0.11 -4.82
N TYR A 103 0.68 0.85 -4.41
CA TYR A 103 -0.14 1.63 -5.34
C TYR A 103 0.63 2.80 -5.95
N GLU A 104 1.41 3.52 -5.15
CA GLU A 104 2.28 4.60 -5.62
C GLU A 104 3.31 4.09 -6.62
N ALA A 105 3.91 2.95 -6.31
CA ALA A 105 4.88 2.31 -7.17
C ALA A 105 4.21 1.90 -8.49
N PHE A 106 3.05 1.23 -8.45
CA PHE A 106 2.22 0.94 -9.62
C PHE A 106 1.91 2.20 -10.47
N LEU A 107 1.52 3.32 -9.86
CA LEU A 107 1.25 4.58 -10.57
C LEU A 107 2.49 5.16 -11.25
N LYS A 108 3.67 4.93 -10.68
CA LYS A 108 4.97 5.32 -11.27
C LYS A 108 5.48 4.31 -12.30
N GLY A 109 4.72 3.23 -12.53
CA GLY A 109 5.08 2.17 -13.44
C GLY A 109 5.87 1.03 -12.81
N TRP A 110 5.98 0.98 -11.46
CA TRP A 110 6.19 -0.19 -10.57
C TRP A 110 6.72 0.13 -9.18
#